data_AF-A0A1D3JFK6-F1
#
_entry.id   AF-A0A1D3JFK6-F1
#
_cell.length_a   1.000
_cell.length_b   1.000
_cell.length_c   1.000
_cell.angle_alpha   90.00
_cell.angle_beta   90.00
_cell.angle_gamma   90.00
#
_symmetry.space_group_name_H-M   'P 1'
#
loop_
_entity.id
_entity.type
_entity.pdbx_description
1 polymer ?
#
loop_
_entity_poly.entity_id
_entity_poly.type
_entity_poly.pdbx_seq_one_letter_code
_entity_poly.pdbx_strand_id
1 'polypeptide(L)'
;MEKKAPKYDDLPSVIFYGKLNNNAEEYVNDKYWKTDENFFDPYPWVKNIFFKLKRNLSLIPNHDLGDIFYNKRCYDLNYWLYDQVFNNPDNNNDDKISYGIVFKLQEIWKNINNDKINQENKSANDMCYPDSNLFDMKFLKQMKDLFDFIEDFLKVRKEAVDDTKKACLKYVEYLRERVPIYYGWDEYCVSQDENTCTRYIKNYKNYNPKDVLSDLGPLIYITFIFNNCYLDVVDIFLKAEEAPRFIAPQKINVLGEGDNVVEIFINNISQSRNSVKKYAHAEDSTDSTSTSLISVLLKALYYIGNYGAPVTLSLLGTVMIFFLLYKFTSFGLYLLRIRARIRRKFGPNIRYDDMILLDDSSDSSFSGSNESLYSISYLPL
;
A
#
# COMPACT_ATOMS: atom_id res chain seq x y z
N MET A 1 -12.20 22.54 17.61
CA MET A 1 -11.91 21.20 17.04
C MET A 1 -10.46 21.20 16.59
N GLU A 2 -9.59 20.48 17.30
CA GLU A 2 -8.19 20.28 16.89
C GLU A 2 -8.17 19.59 15.51
N LYS A 3 -7.59 20.26 14.51
CA LYS A 3 -7.28 19.62 13.22
C LYS A 3 -6.20 18.56 13.51
N LYS A 4 -6.62 17.30 13.65
CA LYS A 4 -5.72 16.14 13.61
C LYS A 4 -4.89 16.29 12.33
N ALA A 5 -3.56 16.27 12.45
CA ALA A 5 -2.67 16.27 11.29
C ALA A 5 -3.11 15.15 10.33
N PRO A 6 -3.11 15.36 9.00
CA PRO A 6 -3.55 14.34 8.07
C PRO A 6 -2.67 13.11 8.23
N LYS A 7 -3.30 11.97 8.55
CA LYS A 7 -2.63 10.67 8.57
C LYS A 7 -2.13 10.44 7.13
N TYR A 8 -0.82 10.21 6.94
CA TYR A 8 -0.17 9.93 5.64
C TYR A 8 0.15 11.13 4.74
N ASP A 9 0.32 12.34 5.30
CA ASP A 9 0.72 13.54 4.56
C ASP A 9 2.04 13.41 3.77
N ASP A 10 2.86 12.45 4.14
CA ASP A 10 4.14 12.18 3.51
C ASP A 10 4.05 11.25 2.27
N LEU A 11 2.90 10.63 2.00
CA LEU A 11 2.75 9.72 0.87
C LEU A 11 2.75 10.46 -0.48
N PRO A 12 3.44 9.93 -1.52
CA PRO A 12 3.52 10.56 -2.84
C PRO A 12 2.17 10.96 -3.44
N SER A 13 1.17 10.07 -3.37
CA SER A 13 -0.16 10.29 -3.91
C SER A 13 -0.87 11.46 -3.23
N VAL A 14 -0.76 11.53 -1.90
CA VAL A 14 -1.33 12.59 -1.05
C VAL A 14 -0.67 13.93 -1.34
N ILE A 15 0.66 13.94 -1.46
CA ILE A 15 1.43 15.15 -1.78
C ILE A 15 1.02 15.68 -3.16
N PHE A 16 0.91 14.82 -4.17
CA PHE A 16 0.54 15.24 -5.51
C PHE A 16 -0.91 15.75 -5.57
N TYR A 17 -1.87 15.00 -5.02
CA TYR A 17 -3.28 15.42 -5.00
C TYR A 17 -3.47 16.73 -4.21
N GLY A 18 -2.69 16.93 -3.14
CA GLY A 18 -2.65 18.19 -2.39
C GLY A 18 -2.28 19.39 -3.27
N LYS A 19 -1.29 19.23 -4.18
CA LYS A 19 -0.87 20.31 -5.10
C LYS A 19 -2.01 20.74 -6.03
N LEU A 20 -2.87 19.82 -6.48
CA LEU A 20 -4.02 20.12 -7.34
C LEU A 20 -5.02 21.08 -6.67
N ASN A 21 -5.03 21.12 -5.33
CA ASN A 21 -5.97 21.90 -4.54
C ASN A 21 -5.46 23.28 -4.12
N ASN A 22 -4.18 23.59 -4.33
CA ASN A 22 -3.63 24.92 -3.99
C ASN A 22 -4.40 26.04 -4.71
N ASN A 23 -4.33 27.25 -4.18
CA ASN A 23 -4.97 28.41 -4.78
C ASN A 23 -4.38 28.70 -6.17
N ALA A 24 -5.20 29.28 -7.04
CA ALA A 24 -4.79 29.74 -8.36
C ALA A 24 -5.06 31.24 -8.47
N GLU A 25 -4.20 31.93 -9.22
CA GLU A 25 -4.42 33.33 -9.54
C GLU A 25 -5.56 33.46 -10.56
N GLU A 26 -6.51 34.35 -10.27
CA GLU A 26 -7.58 34.69 -11.21
C GLU A 26 -7.13 35.78 -12.16
N TYR A 27 -7.37 35.59 -13.46
CA TYR A 27 -7.07 36.57 -14.49
C TYR A 27 -8.37 37.09 -15.11
N VAL A 28 -8.64 38.40 -14.94
CA VAL A 28 -9.88 39.06 -15.38
C VAL A 28 -10.15 38.90 -16.89
N ASN A 29 -9.10 38.78 -17.70
CA ASN A 29 -9.19 38.71 -19.16
C ASN A 29 -8.74 37.37 -19.75
N ASP A 30 -8.95 36.27 -19.02
CA ASP A 30 -8.61 34.94 -19.54
C ASP A 30 -9.43 34.60 -20.80
N LYS A 31 -8.75 34.33 -21.91
CA LYS A 31 -9.41 34.07 -23.20
C LYS A 31 -10.30 32.83 -23.18
N TYR A 32 -9.96 31.82 -22.39
CA TYR A 32 -10.72 30.56 -22.34
C TYR A 32 -11.94 30.70 -21.45
N TRP A 33 -11.83 31.42 -20.33
CA TRP A 33 -12.98 31.76 -19.47
C TRP A 33 -14.03 32.55 -20.24
N LYS A 34 -13.60 33.60 -20.94
CA LYS A 34 -14.52 34.52 -21.65
C LYS A 34 -15.39 33.85 -22.72
N THR A 35 -14.91 32.77 -23.33
CA THR A 35 -15.67 32.04 -24.35
C THR A 35 -16.94 31.41 -23.78
N ASP A 36 -16.88 30.92 -22.53
CA ASP A 36 -17.96 30.17 -21.89
C ASP A 36 -18.49 30.85 -20.61
N GLU A 37 -18.10 32.10 -20.35
CA GLU A 37 -18.48 32.85 -19.13
C GLU A 37 -20.01 32.87 -18.93
N ASN A 38 -20.77 33.17 -19.98
CA ASN A 38 -22.23 33.20 -19.95
C ASN A 38 -22.86 31.85 -19.53
N PHE A 39 -22.20 30.73 -19.82
CA PHE A 39 -22.66 29.41 -19.39
C PHE A 39 -22.47 29.22 -17.88
N PHE A 40 -21.41 29.79 -17.31
CA PHE A 40 -21.07 29.69 -15.89
C PHE A 40 -21.65 30.80 -15.01
N ASP A 41 -22.28 31.84 -15.57
CA ASP A 41 -22.96 32.90 -14.81
C ASP A 41 -23.87 32.39 -13.67
N PRO A 42 -24.68 31.32 -13.85
CA PRO A 42 -25.50 30.77 -12.78
C PRO A 42 -24.70 30.04 -11.69
N TYR A 43 -23.41 29.77 -11.92
CA TYR A 43 -22.53 28.96 -11.08
C TYR A 43 -21.20 29.70 -10.78
N PRO A 44 -21.22 30.83 -10.05
CA PRO A 44 -20.02 31.64 -9.84
C PRO A 44 -18.83 30.89 -9.22
N TRP A 45 -19.11 29.85 -8.43
CA TRP A 45 -18.09 28.99 -7.80
C TRP A 45 -17.24 28.22 -8.83
N VAL A 46 -17.74 28.01 -10.05
CA VAL A 46 -17.02 27.30 -11.13
C VAL A 46 -15.77 28.08 -11.56
N LYS A 47 -15.78 29.41 -11.42
CA LYS A 47 -14.65 30.27 -11.78
C LYS A 47 -13.36 29.85 -11.05
N ASN A 48 -13.47 29.57 -9.74
CA ASN A 48 -12.33 29.09 -8.94
C ASN A 48 -11.81 27.74 -9.44
N ILE A 49 -12.70 26.81 -9.79
CA ILE A 49 -12.32 25.49 -10.34
C ILE A 49 -11.63 25.65 -11.69
N PHE A 50 -12.16 26.50 -12.57
CA PHE A 50 -11.55 26.80 -13.87
C PHE A 50 -10.10 27.28 -13.74
N PHE A 51 -9.83 28.28 -12.88
CA PHE A 51 -8.46 28.78 -12.72
C PHE A 51 -7.53 27.73 -12.09
N LYS A 52 -8.02 26.93 -11.13
CA LYS A 52 -7.27 25.81 -10.58
C LYS A 52 -6.96 24.76 -11.65
N LEU A 53 -7.93 24.40 -12.51
CA LEU A 53 -7.77 23.47 -13.62
C LEU A 53 -6.68 23.97 -14.57
N LYS A 54 -6.77 25.21 -15.05
CA LYS A 54 -5.77 25.80 -15.94
C LYS A 54 -4.36 25.76 -15.35
N ARG A 55 -4.21 26.07 -14.06
CA ARG A 55 -2.94 25.96 -13.35
C ARG A 55 -2.49 24.50 -13.23
N ASN A 56 -3.40 23.57 -12.92
CA ASN A 56 -3.10 22.14 -12.79
C ASN A 56 -2.61 21.53 -14.12
N LEU A 57 -3.12 22.00 -15.26
CA LEU A 57 -2.60 21.64 -16.59
C LEU A 57 -1.14 22.06 -16.84
N SER A 58 -0.58 22.90 -15.97
CA SER A 58 0.83 23.29 -16.01
C SER A 58 1.66 22.52 -14.96
N LEU A 59 1.02 21.85 -14.00
CA LEU A 59 1.68 21.02 -12.97
C LEU A 59 2.03 19.62 -13.45
N ILE A 60 1.37 19.15 -14.51
CA ILE A 60 1.65 17.87 -15.14
C ILE A 60 2.55 18.18 -16.33
N PRO A 61 3.88 18.22 -16.16
CA PRO A 61 4.77 18.48 -17.27
C PRO A 61 4.59 17.39 -18.32
N ASN A 62 4.86 17.76 -19.58
CA ASN A 62 4.94 16.81 -20.69
C ASN A 62 5.77 15.60 -20.28
N HIS A 63 5.34 14.41 -20.71
CA HIS A 63 5.93 13.09 -20.44
C HIS A 63 7.46 13.12 -20.20
N ASP A 64 7.90 13.42 -18.97
CA ASP A 64 9.29 13.31 -18.58
C ASP A 64 9.63 11.81 -18.64
N LEU A 65 10.65 11.44 -19.41
CA LEU A 65 11.02 10.04 -19.69
C LEU A 65 11.29 9.19 -18.42
N GLY A 66 11.33 9.79 -17.24
CA GLY A 66 11.50 9.13 -15.94
C GLY A 66 10.24 9.02 -15.06
N ASP A 67 9.13 9.70 -15.37
CA ASP A 67 7.93 9.64 -14.52
C ASP A 67 7.00 8.49 -14.92
N ILE A 68 7.20 7.35 -14.27
CA ILE A 68 6.37 6.15 -14.47
C ILE A 68 4.89 6.35 -14.08
N PHE A 69 4.57 7.42 -13.36
CA PHE A 69 3.21 7.78 -12.92
C PHE A 69 2.60 8.94 -13.73
N TYR A 70 3.22 9.37 -14.84
CA TYR A 70 2.67 10.44 -15.69
C TYR A 70 1.20 10.21 -16.07
N ASN A 71 0.86 9.03 -16.60
CA ASN A 71 -0.53 8.72 -16.97
C ASN A 71 -1.44 8.77 -15.73
N LYS A 72 -1.00 8.24 -14.58
CA LYS A 72 -1.73 8.32 -13.31
C LYS A 72 -1.99 9.76 -12.87
N ARG A 73 -1.03 10.68 -13.02
CA ARG A 73 -1.26 12.12 -12.76
C ARG A 73 -2.37 12.68 -13.63
N CYS A 74 -2.46 12.21 -14.88
CA CYS A 74 -3.55 12.60 -15.75
C CYS A 74 -4.90 12.06 -15.30
N TYR A 75 -4.92 10.83 -14.77
CA TYR A 75 -6.11 10.28 -14.11
C TYR A 75 -6.52 11.11 -12.89
N ASP A 76 -5.57 11.46 -12.03
CA ASP A 76 -5.83 12.30 -10.85
C ASP A 76 -6.43 13.65 -11.23
N LEU A 77 -5.98 14.26 -12.33
CA LEU A 77 -6.55 15.52 -12.79
C LEU A 77 -7.99 15.36 -13.29
N ASN A 78 -8.26 14.27 -14.02
CA ASN A 78 -9.62 13.94 -14.43
C ASN A 78 -10.50 13.72 -13.20
N TYR A 79 -10.11 12.84 -12.28
CA TYR A 79 -10.82 12.60 -11.03
C TYR A 79 -11.04 13.89 -10.23
N TRP A 80 -10.00 14.70 -10.08
CA TRP A 80 -10.03 15.95 -9.33
C TRP A 80 -11.11 16.90 -9.88
N LEU A 81 -11.25 17.00 -11.21
CA LEU A 81 -12.28 17.85 -11.80
C LEU A 81 -13.70 17.40 -11.39
N TYR A 82 -13.96 16.10 -11.45
CA TYR A 82 -15.23 15.53 -10.99
C TYR A 82 -15.43 15.76 -9.48
N ASP A 83 -14.42 15.46 -8.66
CA ASP A 83 -14.45 15.65 -7.22
C ASP A 83 -14.76 17.11 -6.83
N GLN A 84 -14.09 18.09 -7.45
CA GLN A 84 -14.33 19.50 -7.17
C GLN A 84 -15.72 20.00 -7.57
N VAL A 85 -16.33 19.42 -8.61
CA VAL A 85 -17.66 19.80 -9.08
C VAL A 85 -18.74 19.12 -8.25
N PHE A 86 -18.67 17.79 -8.10
CA PHE A 86 -19.69 17.00 -7.40
C PHE A 86 -19.70 17.25 -5.89
N ASN A 87 -18.54 17.50 -5.28
CA ASN A 87 -18.43 17.75 -3.83
C ASN A 87 -18.38 19.25 -3.48
N ASN A 88 -18.70 20.15 -4.41
CA ASN A 88 -18.76 21.57 -4.11
C ASN A 88 -19.95 21.89 -3.18
N PRO A 89 -19.77 22.60 -2.05
CA PRO A 89 -20.86 22.96 -1.16
C PRO A 89 -21.94 23.84 -1.82
N ASP A 90 -21.56 24.64 -2.81
CA ASP A 90 -22.47 25.54 -3.55
C ASP A 90 -23.14 24.84 -4.74
N ASN A 91 -22.85 23.55 -4.94
CA ASN A 91 -23.57 22.71 -5.89
C ASN A 91 -24.83 22.15 -5.22
N ASN A 92 -25.97 22.27 -5.88
CA ASN A 92 -27.27 21.85 -5.36
C ASN A 92 -27.48 20.32 -5.38
N ASN A 93 -26.41 19.53 -5.51
CA ASN A 93 -26.41 18.07 -5.69
C ASN A 93 -27.27 17.60 -6.88
N ASP A 94 -27.34 18.40 -7.94
CA ASP A 94 -27.96 17.99 -9.19
C ASP A 94 -26.90 17.36 -10.09
N ASP A 95 -26.91 16.03 -10.19
CA ASP A 95 -25.97 15.27 -11.01
C ASP A 95 -25.98 15.75 -12.47
N LYS A 96 -27.15 16.12 -13.00
CA LYS A 96 -27.27 16.61 -14.38
C LYS A 96 -26.49 17.91 -14.58
N ILE A 97 -26.67 18.86 -13.67
CA ILE A 97 -25.93 20.12 -13.71
C ILE A 97 -24.44 19.86 -13.54
N SER A 98 -24.08 18.97 -12.59
CA SER A 98 -22.69 18.60 -12.29
C SER A 98 -21.97 18.04 -13.52
N TYR A 99 -22.58 17.06 -14.21
CA TYR A 99 -22.03 16.53 -15.45
C TYR A 99 -21.92 17.58 -16.56
N GLY A 100 -22.90 18.48 -16.67
CA GLY A 100 -22.85 19.58 -17.65
C GLY A 100 -21.70 20.55 -17.42
N ILE A 101 -21.43 20.89 -16.15
CA ILE A 101 -20.30 21.74 -15.75
C ILE A 101 -18.98 21.02 -16.04
N VAL A 102 -18.83 19.75 -15.64
CA VAL A 102 -17.62 18.96 -15.92
C VAL A 102 -17.35 18.90 -17.41
N PHE A 103 -18.38 18.60 -18.21
CA PHE A 103 -18.26 18.51 -19.66
C PHE A 103 -17.73 19.83 -20.27
N LYS A 104 -18.30 20.98 -19.90
CA LYS A 104 -17.81 22.27 -20.40
C LYS A 104 -16.38 22.58 -19.95
N LEU A 105 -16.02 22.26 -18.72
CA LEU A 105 -14.64 22.41 -18.26
C LEU A 105 -13.67 21.48 -19.01
N GLN A 106 -14.09 20.27 -19.38
CA GLN A 106 -13.31 19.35 -20.22
C GLN A 106 -13.14 19.87 -21.66
N GLU A 107 -14.15 20.48 -22.27
CA GLU A 107 -14.01 21.13 -23.58
C GLU A 107 -12.99 22.27 -23.54
N ILE A 108 -13.07 23.12 -22.50
CA ILE A 108 -12.11 24.20 -22.30
C ILE A 108 -10.70 23.66 -22.11
N TRP A 109 -10.54 22.61 -21.30
CA TRP A 109 -9.26 21.90 -21.15
C TRP A 109 -8.73 21.41 -22.51
N LYS A 110 -9.55 20.73 -23.31
CA LYS A 110 -9.15 20.28 -24.66
C LYS A 110 -8.66 21.44 -25.52
N ASN A 111 -9.33 22.60 -25.49
CA ASN A 111 -8.93 23.79 -26.22
C ASN A 111 -7.57 24.34 -25.72
N ILE A 112 -7.35 24.39 -24.40
CA ILE A 112 -6.06 24.79 -23.81
C ILE A 112 -4.92 23.90 -24.32
N ASN A 113 -5.12 22.58 -24.35
CA ASN A 113 -4.11 21.65 -24.84
C ASN A 113 -3.83 21.81 -26.34
N ASN A 114 -4.88 21.95 -27.15
CA ASN A 114 -4.74 22.13 -28.59
C ASN A 114 -3.97 23.41 -28.93
N ASP A 115 -4.21 24.50 -28.19
CA ASP A 115 -3.45 25.74 -28.35
C ASP A 115 -1.97 25.57 -27.98
N LYS A 116 -1.67 24.82 -26.91
CA LYS A 116 -0.27 24.50 -26.54
C LYS A 116 0.43 23.69 -27.63
N ILE A 117 -0.24 22.70 -28.23
CA ILE A 117 0.32 21.90 -29.33
C ILE A 117 0.68 22.79 -30.51
N ASN A 118 -0.26 23.66 -30.91
CA ASN A 118 -0.09 24.55 -32.05
C ASN A 118 1.00 25.61 -31.83
N GLN A 119 1.16 26.09 -30.59
CA GLN A 119 2.10 27.18 -30.26
C GLN A 119 3.50 26.69 -29.90
N GLU A 120 3.63 25.50 -29.30
CA GLU A 120 4.87 25.02 -28.69
C GLU A 120 5.49 23.83 -29.45
N ASN A 121 4.95 23.46 -30.62
CA ASN A 121 5.36 22.27 -31.42
C ASN A 121 5.42 20.98 -30.59
N LYS A 122 4.51 20.83 -29.62
CA LYS A 122 4.46 19.68 -28.72
C LYS A 122 3.65 18.53 -29.33
N SER A 123 4.01 17.29 -29.00
CA SER A 123 3.25 16.11 -29.45
C SER A 123 1.95 15.97 -28.65
N ALA A 124 0.87 15.56 -29.32
CA ALA A 124 -0.41 15.24 -28.68
C ALA A 124 -0.28 14.11 -27.65
N ASN A 125 0.67 13.18 -27.85
CA ASN A 125 0.91 12.05 -26.95
C ASN A 125 1.53 12.48 -25.61
N ASP A 126 2.08 13.69 -25.53
CA ASP A 126 2.72 14.23 -24.33
C ASP A 126 1.76 15.07 -23.48
N MET A 127 0.48 15.15 -23.87
CA MET A 127 -0.52 15.98 -23.21
C MET A 127 -1.50 15.12 -22.43
N CYS A 128 -1.82 15.59 -21.22
CA CYS A 128 -2.91 15.02 -20.45
C CYS A 128 -4.24 15.58 -20.98
N TYR A 129 -5.06 14.74 -21.61
CA TYR A 129 -6.38 15.10 -22.12
C TYR A 129 -7.50 14.69 -21.14
N PRO A 130 -8.65 15.40 -21.18
CA PRO A 130 -9.84 14.92 -20.49
C PRO A 130 -10.27 13.57 -21.04
N ASP A 131 -10.67 12.66 -20.16
CA ASP A 131 -11.20 11.35 -20.54
C ASP A 131 -12.69 11.28 -20.23
N SER A 132 -13.49 11.44 -21.28
CA SER A 132 -14.96 11.41 -21.20
C SER A 132 -15.51 10.02 -20.85
N ASN A 133 -14.69 8.97 -20.88
CA ASN A 133 -15.11 7.63 -20.43
C ASN A 133 -15.08 7.47 -18.90
N LEU A 134 -14.54 8.45 -18.18
CA LEU A 134 -14.46 8.48 -16.73
C LEU A 134 -15.69 9.18 -16.15
N PHE A 135 -16.86 8.52 -16.12
CA PHE A 135 -18.12 9.15 -15.69
C PHE A 135 -18.72 8.60 -14.39
N ASP A 136 -18.51 7.33 -14.04
CA ASP A 136 -19.11 6.75 -12.82
C ASP A 136 -18.31 7.10 -11.57
N MET A 137 -18.82 8.02 -10.74
CA MET A 137 -18.11 8.53 -9.56
C MET A 137 -17.62 7.45 -8.58
N LYS A 138 -18.39 6.37 -8.41
CA LYS A 138 -18.02 5.28 -7.50
C LYS A 138 -16.81 4.51 -8.04
N PHE A 139 -16.85 4.14 -9.32
CA PHE A 139 -15.75 3.52 -10.04
C PHE A 139 -14.51 4.42 -10.07
N LEU A 140 -14.71 5.72 -10.35
CA LEU A 140 -13.61 6.68 -10.36
C LEU A 140 -12.89 6.76 -9.02
N LYS A 141 -13.66 6.82 -7.94
CA LYS A 141 -13.10 6.82 -6.59
C LYS A 141 -12.31 5.53 -6.31
N GLN A 142 -12.85 4.37 -6.65
CA GLN A 142 -12.13 3.10 -6.42
C GLN A 142 -10.86 2.97 -7.26
N MET A 143 -10.89 3.39 -8.52
CA MET A 143 -9.70 3.41 -9.38
C MET A 143 -8.67 4.42 -8.89
N LYS A 144 -9.10 5.61 -8.44
CA LYS A 144 -8.21 6.54 -7.74
C LYS A 144 -7.55 5.86 -6.53
N ASP A 145 -8.36 5.23 -5.70
CA ASP A 145 -7.90 4.59 -4.46
C ASP A 145 -6.88 3.47 -4.75
N LEU A 146 -7.07 2.73 -5.85
CA LEU A 146 -6.12 1.74 -6.35
C LEU A 146 -4.82 2.37 -6.86
N PHE A 147 -4.92 3.43 -7.66
CA PHE A 147 -3.77 4.08 -8.27
C PHE A 147 -2.92 4.82 -7.23
N ASP A 148 -3.55 5.42 -6.21
CA ASP A 148 -2.86 6.00 -5.06
C ASP A 148 -2.08 4.91 -4.30
N PHE A 149 -2.69 3.74 -4.08
CA PHE A 149 -2.01 2.60 -3.47
C PHE A 149 -0.76 2.16 -4.23
N ILE A 150 -0.86 2.13 -5.56
CA ILE A 150 0.24 1.75 -6.46
C ILE A 150 1.37 2.80 -6.44
N GLU A 151 1.04 4.09 -6.47
CA GLU A 151 2.05 5.17 -6.39
C GLU A 151 2.79 5.16 -5.04
N ASP A 152 2.06 4.89 -3.96
CA ASP A 152 2.60 4.88 -2.60
C ASP A 152 3.36 3.59 -2.26
N PHE A 153 3.16 2.53 -3.04
CA PHE A 153 3.68 1.19 -2.77
C PHE A 153 5.17 1.16 -2.48
N LEU A 154 5.98 1.81 -3.34
CA LEU A 154 7.44 1.80 -3.18
C LEU A 154 7.89 2.46 -1.87
N LYS A 155 7.22 3.53 -1.45
CA LYS A 155 7.53 4.22 -0.20
C LYS A 155 7.11 3.36 1.00
N VAL A 156 5.89 2.84 0.98
CA VAL A 156 5.36 1.97 2.06
C VAL A 156 6.21 0.72 2.22
N ARG A 157 6.57 0.06 1.11
CA ARG A 157 7.46 -1.12 1.06
C ARG A 157 8.82 -0.81 1.68
N LYS A 158 9.45 0.31 1.28
CA LYS A 158 10.74 0.73 1.82
C LYS A 158 10.68 0.93 3.33
N GLU A 159 9.69 1.69 3.81
CA GLU A 159 9.54 1.93 5.25
C GLU A 159 9.26 0.64 6.03
N ALA A 160 8.54 -0.31 5.44
CA ALA A 160 8.31 -1.63 6.02
C ALA A 160 9.57 -2.49 6.14
N VAL A 161 10.48 -2.40 5.16
CA VAL A 161 11.78 -3.07 5.20
C VAL A 161 12.72 -2.40 6.21
N ASP A 162 12.72 -1.06 6.27
CA ASP A 162 13.59 -0.29 7.15
C ASP A 162 13.23 -0.48 8.65
N ASP A 163 11.94 -0.41 8.98
CA ASP A 163 11.43 -0.66 10.34
C ASP A 163 10.00 -1.21 10.27
N THR A 164 9.89 -2.54 10.22
CA THR A 164 8.61 -3.22 10.05
C THR A 164 7.62 -2.93 11.17
N LYS A 165 8.11 -2.76 12.41
CA LYS A 165 7.23 -2.49 13.57
C LYS A 165 6.61 -1.10 13.45
N LYS A 166 7.45 -0.10 13.18
CA LYS A 166 7.00 1.29 13.02
C LYS A 166 6.10 1.43 11.79
N ALA A 167 6.47 0.82 10.67
CA ALA A 167 5.68 0.83 9.45
C ALA A 167 4.32 0.16 9.65
N CYS A 168 4.25 -0.97 10.36
CA CYS A 168 2.97 -1.61 10.65
C CYS A 168 2.04 -0.67 11.42
N LEU A 169 2.52 -0.08 12.52
CA LEU A 169 1.73 0.86 13.32
C LEU A 169 1.30 2.10 12.52
N LYS A 170 2.16 2.56 11.60
CA LYS A 170 1.86 3.67 10.69
C LYS A 170 0.76 3.27 9.70
N TYR A 171 0.92 2.16 8.99
CA TYR A 171 0.16 1.84 7.77
C TYR A 171 -0.94 0.78 7.93
N VAL A 172 -1.13 0.13 9.08
CA VAL A 172 -2.13 -0.95 9.21
C VAL A 172 -3.54 -0.53 8.78
N GLU A 173 -3.99 0.67 9.16
CA GLU A 173 -5.30 1.19 8.72
C GLU A 173 -5.30 1.54 7.22
N TYR A 174 -4.20 2.09 6.71
CA TYR A 174 -4.05 2.35 5.28
C TYR A 174 -4.15 1.05 4.47
N LEU A 175 -3.46 0.00 4.91
CA LEU A 175 -3.51 -1.32 4.28
C LEU A 175 -4.91 -1.92 4.36
N ARG A 176 -5.62 -1.73 5.49
CA ARG A 176 -7.00 -2.20 5.66
C ARG A 176 -7.94 -1.63 4.62
N GLU A 177 -7.74 -0.36 4.23
CA GLU A 177 -8.55 0.30 3.21
C GLU A 177 -8.09 -0.05 1.78
N ARG A 178 -6.78 -0.11 1.53
CA ARG A 178 -6.22 -0.19 0.17
C ARG A 178 -6.02 -1.61 -0.36
N VAL A 179 -5.64 -2.56 0.49
CA VAL A 179 -5.34 -3.95 0.08
C VAL A 179 -6.59 -4.64 -0.50
N PRO A 180 -7.79 -4.53 0.08
CA PRO A 180 -9.01 -5.06 -0.53
C PRO A 180 -9.29 -4.47 -1.91
N ILE A 181 -8.96 -3.19 -2.14
CA ILE A 181 -9.16 -2.53 -3.43
C ILE A 181 -8.22 -3.11 -4.49
N TYR A 182 -6.95 -3.34 -4.14
CA TYR A 182 -5.98 -3.98 -5.03
C TYR A 182 -6.48 -5.35 -5.48
N TYR A 183 -6.81 -6.24 -4.54
CA TYR A 183 -7.25 -7.59 -4.89
C TYR A 183 -8.61 -7.57 -5.60
N GLY A 184 -9.54 -6.72 -5.19
CA GLY A 184 -10.83 -6.61 -5.86
C GLY A 184 -10.71 -6.29 -7.36
N TRP A 185 -9.72 -5.50 -7.76
CA TRP A 185 -9.51 -5.11 -9.16
C TRP A 185 -8.41 -5.91 -9.90
N ASP A 186 -7.75 -6.89 -9.27
CA ASP A 186 -6.56 -7.53 -9.88
C ASP A 186 -6.86 -8.19 -11.23
N GLU A 187 -7.98 -8.88 -11.36
CA GLU A 187 -8.36 -9.61 -12.56
C GLU A 187 -8.65 -8.65 -13.70
N TYR A 188 -9.38 -7.57 -13.40
CA TYR A 188 -9.64 -6.48 -14.33
C TYR A 188 -8.34 -5.83 -14.81
N CYS A 189 -7.43 -5.49 -13.90
CA CYS A 189 -6.19 -4.81 -14.24
C CYS A 189 -5.13 -5.73 -14.89
N VAL A 190 -5.25 -7.05 -14.75
CA VAL A 190 -4.37 -8.05 -15.38
C VAL A 190 -4.90 -8.55 -16.73
N SER A 191 -6.15 -8.23 -17.07
CA SER A 191 -6.72 -8.59 -18.37
C SER A 191 -5.86 -8.09 -19.55
N GLN A 192 -5.87 -8.86 -20.64
CA GLN A 192 -5.06 -8.56 -21.84
C GLN A 192 -5.64 -7.41 -22.67
N ASP A 193 -6.92 -7.09 -22.45
CA ASP A 193 -7.61 -6.03 -23.15
C ASP A 193 -7.27 -4.66 -22.53
N GLU A 194 -7.20 -3.63 -23.38
CA GLU A 194 -7.02 -2.27 -22.92
C GLU A 194 -8.19 -1.86 -22.01
N ASN A 195 -7.85 -1.46 -20.79
CA ASN A 195 -8.79 -1.07 -19.75
C ASN A 195 -8.28 0.16 -18.98
N THR A 196 -9.07 0.61 -17.99
CA THR A 196 -8.71 1.80 -17.21
C THR A 196 -7.36 1.62 -16.49
N CYS A 197 -7.07 0.45 -15.93
CA CYS A 197 -5.80 0.20 -15.26
C CYS A 197 -4.63 0.24 -16.24
N THR A 198 -4.70 -0.49 -17.36
CA THR A 198 -3.57 -0.60 -18.30
C THR A 198 -3.24 0.73 -18.98
N ARG A 199 -4.24 1.61 -19.12
CA ARG A 199 -4.06 2.96 -19.66
C ARG A 199 -3.31 3.89 -18.70
N TYR A 200 -3.57 3.79 -17.40
CA TYR A 200 -3.05 4.73 -16.40
C TYR A 200 -1.88 4.21 -15.57
N ILE A 201 -1.77 2.89 -15.41
CA ILE A 201 -0.71 2.21 -14.66
C ILE A 201 0.05 1.26 -15.56
N LYS A 202 1.36 1.50 -15.66
CA LYS A 202 2.28 0.58 -16.34
C LYS A 202 2.75 -0.49 -15.36
N ASN A 203 2.87 -1.73 -15.84
CA ASN A 203 3.40 -2.87 -15.08
C ASN A 203 2.70 -3.11 -13.73
N TYR A 204 1.35 -3.09 -13.71
CA TYR A 204 0.52 -3.27 -12.51
C TYR A 204 1.00 -4.39 -11.56
N LYS A 205 1.39 -5.55 -12.10
CA LYS A 205 1.84 -6.71 -11.30
C LYS A 205 3.06 -6.45 -10.43
N ASN A 206 3.89 -5.45 -10.75
CA ASN A 206 5.08 -5.10 -9.98
C ASN A 206 4.75 -4.48 -8.61
N TYR A 207 3.48 -4.15 -8.39
CA TYR A 207 2.97 -3.52 -7.17
C TYR A 207 2.13 -4.49 -6.33
N ASN A 208 2.32 -5.80 -6.51
CA ASN A 208 1.63 -6.80 -5.72
C ASN A 208 2.06 -6.71 -4.25
N PRO A 209 1.13 -6.46 -3.32
CA PRO A 209 1.52 -6.22 -1.94
C PRO A 209 2.06 -7.45 -1.21
N LYS A 210 1.85 -8.65 -1.75
CA LYS A 210 2.51 -9.88 -1.26
C LYS A 210 4.02 -9.84 -1.40
N ASP A 211 4.53 -9.14 -2.41
CA ASP A 211 5.96 -9.11 -2.71
C ASP A 211 6.76 -8.41 -1.61
N VAL A 212 6.09 -7.62 -0.76
CA VAL A 212 6.72 -7.03 0.43
C VAL A 212 7.19 -8.13 1.39
N LEU A 213 6.45 -9.23 1.53
CA LEU A 213 6.78 -10.30 2.49
C LEU A 213 8.15 -10.93 2.19
N SER A 214 8.51 -11.07 0.92
CA SER A 214 9.80 -11.62 0.52
C SER A 214 10.98 -10.73 0.94
N ASP A 215 10.75 -9.44 1.19
CA ASP A 215 11.82 -8.50 1.56
C ASP A 215 11.99 -8.34 3.08
N LEU A 216 11.00 -8.75 3.88
CA LEU A 216 10.95 -8.48 5.33
C LEU A 216 11.93 -9.34 6.16
N GLY A 217 12.81 -10.11 5.51
CA GLY A 217 13.82 -10.94 6.17
C GLY A 217 13.25 -12.13 6.96
N PRO A 218 14.04 -13.19 7.20
CA PRO A 218 13.52 -14.44 7.78
C PRO A 218 13.09 -14.32 9.26
N LEU A 219 13.57 -13.30 9.98
CA LEU A 219 13.22 -13.09 11.39
C LEU A 219 11.77 -12.65 11.59
N ILE A 220 11.13 -12.08 10.56
CA ILE A 220 9.75 -11.64 10.66
C ILE A 220 8.82 -12.80 11.02
N TYR A 221 9.03 -13.98 10.40
CA TYR A 221 8.26 -15.22 10.62
C TYR A 221 8.26 -15.68 12.07
N ILE A 222 9.33 -15.40 12.82
CA ILE A 222 9.45 -15.72 14.25
C ILE A 222 8.71 -14.68 15.10
N THR A 223 8.80 -13.41 14.72
CA THR A 223 8.18 -12.29 15.46
C THR A 223 6.68 -12.12 15.20
N PHE A 224 6.15 -12.71 14.13
CA PHE A 224 4.72 -12.68 13.76
C PHE A 224 3.80 -13.10 14.90
N ILE A 225 4.20 -14.11 15.67
CA ILE A 225 3.39 -14.69 16.75
C ILE A 225 3.28 -13.75 17.96
N PHE A 226 4.19 -12.78 18.09
CA PHE A 226 4.28 -11.91 19.27
C PHE A 226 3.86 -10.46 19.00
N ASN A 227 3.39 -10.13 17.79
CA ASN A 227 3.00 -8.77 17.41
C ASN A 227 1.60 -8.73 16.81
N ASN A 228 0.64 -8.17 17.56
CA ASN A 228 -0.76 -8.05 17.14
C ASN A 228 -0.92 -7.28 15.82
N CYS A 229 -0.10 -6.25 15.58
CA CYS A 229 -0.18 -5.48 14.34
C CYS A 229 0.13 -6.35 13.11
N TYR A 230 1.09 -7.28 13.24
CA TYR A 230 1.45 -8.17 12.14
C TYR A 230 0.34 -9.18 11.86
N LEU A 231 -0.35 -9.65 12.90
CA LEU A 231 -1.54 -10.49 12.76
C LEU A 231 -2.67 -9.74 12.04
N ASP A 232 -2.89 -8.46 12.37
CA ASP A 232 -3.89 -7.63 11.69
C ASP A 232 -3.55 -7.45 10.20
N VAL A 233 -2.27 -7.23 9.86
CA VAL A 233 -1.82 -7.15 8.47
C VAL A 233 -2.08 -8.46 7.74
N VAL A 234 -1.75 -9.61 8.33
CA VAL A 234 -2.02 -10.92 7.70
C VAL A 234 -3.53 -11.14 7.50
N ASP A 235 -4.35 -10.81 8.50
CA ASP A 235 -5.81 -10.90 8.40
C ASP A 235 -6.37 -10.04 7.25
N ILE A 236 -5.88 -8.81 7.09
CA ILE A 236 -6.26 -7.92 5.98
C ILE A 236 -6.01 -8.58 4.63
N PHE A 237 -4.83 -9.18 4.43
CA PHE A 237 -4.47 -9.79 3.15
C PHE A 237 -5.29 -11.06 2.88
N LEU A 238 -5.44 -11.94 3.88
CA LEU A 238 -6.24 -13.16 3.75
C LEU A 238 -7.70 -12.83 3.39
N LYS A 239 -8.30 -11.85 4.07
CA LYS A 239 -9.68 -11.42 3.77
C LYS A 239 -9.80 -10.81 2.39
N ALA A 240 -8.82 -10.01 1.97
CA ALA A 240 -8.84 -9.37 0.66
C ALA A 240 -8.71 -10.38 -0.50
N GLU A 241 -7.93 -11.44 -0.33
CA GLU A 241 -7.80 -12.51 -1.34
C GLU A 241 -9.05 -13.37 -1.48
N GLU A 242 -9.77 -13.58 -0.39
CA GLU A 242 -11.01 -14.36 -0.36
C GLU A 242 -12.23 -13.54 -0.77
N ALA A 243 -12.10 -12.21 -0.82
CA ALA A 243 -13.19 -11.32 -1.17
C ALA A 243 -13.61 -11.47 -2.65
N PRO A 244 -14.90 -11.27 -2.97
CA PRO A 244 -15.35 -11.21 -4.35
C PRO A 244 -14.61 -10.14 -5.14
N ARG A 245 -14.27 -10.46 -6.40
CA ARG A 245 -13.66 -9.50 -7.33
C ARG A 245 -14.69 -8.47 -7.77
N PHE A 246 -14.22 -7.25 -8.03
CA PHE A 246 -15.05 -6.18 -8.55
C PHE A 246 -15.34 -6.37 -10.03
N ILE A 247 -16.53 -5.95 -10.42
CA ILE A 247 -16.97 -5.94 -11.81
C ILE A 247 -16.95 -4.49 -12.25
N ALA A 248 -16.22 -4.20 -13.33
CA ALA A 248 -16.22 -2.87 -13.93
C ALA A 248 -17.66 -2.49 -14.32
N PRO A 249 -18.09 -1.24 -14.07
CA PRO A 249 -19.39 -0.81 -14.54
C PRO A 249 -19.43 -1.01 -16.06
N GLN A 250 -20.46 -1.71 -16.52
CA GLN A 250 -20.73 -1.71 -17.95
C GLN A 250 -21.03 -0.27 -18.36
N LYS A 251 -20.58 0.14 -19.54
CA LYS A 251 -21.03 1.38 -20.15
C LYS A 251 -22.53 1.26 -20.38
N ILE A 252 -23.33 1.58 -19.37
CA ILE A 252 -24.71 1.95 -19.59
C ILE A 252 -24.56 3.23 -20.41
N ASN A 253 -25.12 3.22 -21.62
CA ASN A 253 -25.32 4.43 -22.40
C ASN A 253 -26.29 5.34 -21.63
N VAL A 254 -25.86 5.88 -20.49
CA VAL A 254 -26.54 6.97 -19.78
C VAL A 254 -26.54 8.20 -20.69
N LEU A 255 -25.54 8.27 -21.57
CA LEU A 255 -25.46 9.17 -22.71
C LEU A 255 -25.49 8.28 -23.97
N GLY A 256 -26.63 8.22 -24.65
CA GLY A 256 -26.77 7.55 -25.94
C GLY A 256 -25.65 7.96 -26.91
N GLU A 257 -25.31 7.04 -27.79
CA GLU A 257 -24.29 7.21 -28.83
C GLU A 257 -24.49 8.53 -29.63
N GLY A 258 -23.42 9.32 -29.74
CA GLY A 258 -23.29 10.43 -30.67
C GLY A 258 -23.29 11.83 -30.05
N ASP A 259 -22.48 12.71 -30.64
CA ASP A 259 -22.36 14.16 -30.36
C ASP A 259 -23.72 14.89 -30.25
N ASN A 260 -24.80 14.31 -30.79
CA ASN A 260 -26.19 14.79 -30.67
C ASN A 260 -26.75 14.78 -29.24
N VAL A 261 -26.39 13.85 -28.35
CA VAL A 261 -27.00 13.77 -27.00
C VAL A 261 -26.46 14.86 -26.09
N VAL A 262 -25.18 15.20 -26.23
CA VAL A 262 -24.54 16.32 -25.53
C VAL A 262 -25.14 17.65 -25.99
N GLU A 263 -25.40 17.81 -27.28
CA GLU A 263 -26.06 19.00 -27.84
C GLU A 263 -27.52 19.10 -27.36
N ILE A 264 -28.25 17.97 -27.30
CA ILE A 264 -29.59 17.87 -26.69
C ILE A 264 -29.54 18.19 -25.18
N PHE A 265 -28.50 17.76 -24.46
CA PHE A 265 -28.32 18.02 -23.04
C PHE A 265 -28.07 19.52 -22.75
N ILE A 266 -27.18 20.15 -23.53
CA ILE A 266 -26.89 21.58 -23.49
C ILE A 266 -28.15 22.40 -23.84
N ASN A 267 -28.88 22.00 -24.89
CA ASN A 267 -30.14 22.63 -25.28
C ASN A 267 -31.25 22.45 -24.23
N ASN A 268 -31.28 21.31 -23.53
CA ASN A 268 -32.24 21.08 -22.47
C ASN A 268 -31.89 21.86 -21.18
N ILE A 269 -30.62 22.12 -20.89
CA ILE A 269 -30.21 22.98 -19.77
C ILE A 269 -30.58 24.45 -20.05
N SER A 270 -30.37 24.93 -21.28
CA SER A 270 -30.77 26.29 -21.66
C SER A 270 -32.29 26.49 -21.69
N GLN A 271 -33.06 25.43 -22.01
CA GLN A 271 -34.53 25.42 -21.99
C GLN A 271 -35.17 25.09 -20.63
N SER A 272 -34.47 24.40 -19.73
CA SER A 272 -34.93 24.04 -18.37
C SER A 272 -35.02 25.25 -17.41
N ARG A 273 -34.91 26.47 -17.93
CA ARG A 273 -35.05 27.76 -17.25
C ARG A 273 -36.38 27.93 -16.47
N ASN A 274 -37.37 27.05 -16.69
CA ASN A 274 -38.69 27.11 -16.07
C ASN A 274 -39.18 25.73 -15.60
N SER A 275 -38.64 25.19 -14.49
CA SER A 275 -39.38 24.43 -13.47
C SER A 275 -38.43 23.57 -12.60
N VAL A 276 -38.24 24.00 -11.36
CA VAL A 276 -37.61 23.16 -10.32
C VAL A 276 -38.71 22.53 -9.48
N LYS A 277 -38.79 21.20 -9.46
CA LYS A 277 -39.44 20.46 -8.38
C LYS A 277 -38.62 19.25 -7.95
N LYS A 278 -38.31 19.28 -6.66
CA LYS A 278 -37.75 18.27 -5.75
C LYS A 278 -38.36 16.88 -5.90
N TYR A 279 -37.53 15.84 -5.79
CA TYR A 279 -37.90 14.57 -5.15
C TYR A 279 -36.72 13.99 -4.36
N ALA A 280 -37.05 13.37 -3.23
CA ALA A 280 -36.15 12.78 -2.23
C ALA A 280 -36.60 11.34 -1.90
N HIS A 281 -35.67 10.60 -1.25
CA HIS A 281 -35.76 9.28 -0.57
C HIS A 281 -35.56 8.03 -1.46
N ALA A 282 -34.90 6.93 -1.03
CA ALA A 282 -34.62 6.41 0.32
C ALA A 282 -33.37 5.47 0.42
N GLU A 283 -32.86 5.35 1.66
CA GLU A 283 -32.09 4.29 2.36
C GLU A 283 -32.69 2.86 2.16
N ASP A 284 -32.11 1.68 2.43
CA ASP A 284 -31.02 1.15 3.28
C ASP A 284 -30.76 -0.33 2.87
N SER A 285 -29.59 -0.90 3.17
CA SER A 285 -29.46 -2.10 4.02
C SER A 285 -28.03 -2.63 4.08
N THR A 286 -27.58 -2.72 5.33
CA THR A 286 -26.39 -3.37 5.86
C THR A 286 -26.46 -4.90 5.73
N ASP A 287 -25.34 -5.55 5.41
CA ASP A 287 -25.13 -6.94 5.80
C ASP A 287 -23.72 -7.12 6.37
N SER A 288 -23.67 -7.53 7.64
CA SER A 288 -22.44 -7.75 8.39
C SER A 288 -22.34 -9.24 8.74
N THR A 289 -21.50 -9.97 8.00
CA THR A 289 -21.15 -11.35 8.36
C THR A 289 -19.84 -11.35 9.14
N SER A 290 -19.96 -11.58 10.45
CA SER A 290 -18.86 -11.75 11.37
C SER A 290 -18.11 -13.05 11.07
N THR A 291 -17.02 -12.94 10.31
CA THR A 291 -16.05 -14.02 10.12
C THR A 291 -15.28 -14.24 11.43
N SER A 292 -15.47 -15.41 12.02
CA SER A 292 -14.90 -15.83 13.30
C SER A 292 -13.37 -15.79 13.30
N LEU A 293 -12.77 -15.12 14.30
CA LEU A 293 -11.32 -15.04 14.56
C LEU A 293 -10.61 -16.41 14.57
N ILE A 294 -11.36 -17.50 14.77
CA ILE A 294 -10.85 -18.87 14.78
C ILE A 294 -10.47 -19.34 13.36
N SER A 295 -11.20 -18.94 12.32
CA SER A 295 -10.87 -19.33 10.94
C SER A 295 -9.62 -18.61 10.44
N VAL A 296 -9.44 -17.36 10.86
CA VAL A 296 -8.25 -16.54 10.58
C VAL A 296 -7.01 -17.14 11.25
N LEU A 297 -7.10 -17.53 12.52
CA LEU A 297 -6.00 -18.18 13.25
C LEU A 297 -5.59 -19.51 12.61
N LEU A 298 -6.54 -20.33 12.17
CA LEU A 298 -6.26 -21.61 11.51
C LEU A 298 -5.60 -21.43 10.13
N LYS A 299 -6.00 -20.41 9.37
CA LYS A 299 -5.40 -20.08 8.06
C LYS A 299 -4.01 -19.44 8.20
N ALA A 300 -3.80 -18.60 9.21
CA ALA A 300 -2.47 -18.08 9.53
C ALA A 300 -1.51 -19.21 9.94
N LEU A 301 -1.98 -20.18 10.73
CA LEU A 301 -1.21 -21.38 11.06
C LEU A 301 -0.94 -22.27 9.83
N TYR A 302 -1.88 -22.38 8.89
CA TYR A 302 -1.69 -23.09 7.62
C TYR A 302 -0.61 -22.43 6.74
N TYR A 303 -0.64 -21.10 6.64
CA TYR A 303 0.35 -20.33 5.89
C TYR A 303 1.76 -20.43 6.50
N ILE A 304 1.86 -20.33 7.84
CA ILE A 304 3.10 -20.58 8.59
C ILE A 304 3.54 -22.05 8.46
N GLY A 305 2.62 -22.99 8.35
CA GLY A 305 2.90 -24.40 8.10
C GLY A 305 3.51 -24.65 6.71
N ASN A 306 2.97 -24.07 5.65
CA ASN A 306 3.49 -24.31 4.30
C ASN A 306 4.82 -23.60 4.01
N TYR A 307 5.05 -22.41 4.58
CA TYR A 307 6.26 -21.61 4.29
C TYR A 307 7.28 -21.59 5.44
N GLY A 308 6.84 -21.76 6.69
CA GLY A 308 7.68 -21.72 7.90
C GLY A 308 8.04 -23.09 8.49
N ALA A 309 7.28 -24.16 8.22
CA ALA A 309 7.58 -25.49 8.75
C ALA A 309 8.94 -26.06 8.33
N PRO A 310 9.46 -25.85 7.10
CA PRO A 310 10.78 -26.38 6.74
C PRO A 310 11.90 -25.79 7.62
N VAL A 311 11.76 -24.51 7.98
CA VAL A 311 12.74 -23.77 8.79
C VAL A 311 12.62 -24.16 10.26
N THR A 312 11.40 -24.26 10.79
CA THR A 312 11.19 -24.63 12.20
C THR A 312 11.48 -26.10 12.47
N LEU A 313 11.16 -27.03 11.55
CA LEU A 313 11.55 -28.44 11.64
C LEU A 313 13.07 -28.62 11.55
N SER A 314 13.75 -27.84 10.71
CA SER A 314 15.22 -27.87 10.63
C SER A 314 15.88 -27.36 11.92
N LEU A 315 15.32 -26.32 12.54
CA LEU A 315 15.80 -25.80 13.83
C LEU A 315 15.51 -26.78 14.99
N LEU A 316 14.33 -27.39 15.04
CA LEU A 316 14.01 -28.42 16.05
C LEU A 316 14.86 -29.68 15.86
N GLY A 317 15.07 -30.11 14.60
CA GLY A 317 15.94 -31.23 14.27
C GLY A 317 17.38 -30.98 14.69
N THR A 318 17.92 -29.79 14.42
CA THR A 318 19.28 -29.43 14.88
C THR A 318 19.38 -29.38 16.40
N VAL A 319 18.41 -28.77 17.11
CA VAL A 319 18.39 -28.77 18.58
C VAL A 319 18.30 -30.19 19.16
N MET A 320 17.48 -31.06 18.58
CA MET A 320 17.38 -32.47 19.00
C MET A 320 18.68 -33.22 18.73
N ILE A 321 19.34 -33.01 17.59
CA ILE A 321 20.65 -33.59 17.28
C ILE A 321 21.70 -33.09 18.29
N PHE A 322 21.74 -31.79 18.60
CA PHE A 322 22.64 -31.25 19.62
C PHE A 322 22.35 -31.82 21.01
N PHE A 323 21.08 -32.02 21.37
CA PHE A 323 20.69 -32.65 22.63
C PHE A 323 21.10 -34.12 22.70
N LEU A 324 20.94 -34.87 21.60
CA LEU A 324 21.37 -36.26 21.50
C LEU A 324 22.90 -36.38 21.54
N LEU A 325 23.63 -35.52 20.82
CA LEU A 325 25.09 -35.46 20.90
C LEU A 325 25.56 -35.09 22.31
N TYR A 326 24.92 -34.11 22.95
CA TYR A 326 25.21 -33.73 24.33
C TYR A 326 24.92 -34.86 25.33
N LYS A 327 23.88 -35.67 25.13
CA LYS A 327 23.49 -36.72 26.08
C LYS A 327 24.15 -38.07 25.85
N PHE A 328 24.43 -38.44 24.60
CA PHE A 328 24.79 -39.82 24.22
C PHE A 328 26.15 -39.95 23.53
N THR A 329 26.90 -38.87 23.32
CA THR A 329 28.28 -38.96 22.82
C THR A 329 29.30 -38.41 23.83
N SER A 330 30.55 -38.84 23.70
CA SER A 330 31.70 -38.40 24.52
C SER A 330 31.90 -36.88 24.50
N PHE A 331 31.33 -36.19 23.50
CA PHE A 331 31.31 -34.73 23.37
C PHE A 331 30.52 -34.03 24.49
N GLY A 332 29.47 -34.66 25.01
CA GLY A 332 28.71 -34.15 26.16
C GLY A 332 29.53 -34.09 27.44
N LEU A 333 30.29 -35.15 27.73
CA LEU A 333 31.24 -35.21 28.83
C LEU A 333 32.37 -34.19 28.66
N TYR A 334 32.85 -33.99 27.43
CA TYR A 334 33.84 -32.96 27.10
C TYR A 334 33.33 -31.53 27.40
N LEU A 335 32.09 -31.19 27.01
CA LEU A 335 31.47 -29.90 27.31
C LEU A 335 31.22 -29.69 28.81
N LEU A 336 30.78 -30.74 29.52
CA LEU A 336 30.63 -30.71 30.98
C LEU A 336 31.97 -30.47 31.68
N ARG A 337 33.06 -31.09 31.20
CA ARG A 337 34.43 -30.85 31.70
C ARG A 337 34.92 -29.44 31.41
N ILE A 338 34.63 -28.87 30.23
CA ILE A 338 34.95 -27.46 29.93
C ILE A 338 34.20 -26.53 30.89
N ARG A 339 32.90 -26.75 31.10
CA ARG A 339 32.08 -25.98 32.04
C ARG A 339 32.61 -26.07 33.47
N ALA A 340 32.99 -27.28 33.91
CA ALA A 340 33.62 -27.50 35.22
C ALA A 340 34.97 -26.74 35.34
N ARG A 341 35.82 -26.76 34.29
CA ARG A 341 37.08 -25.99 34.23
C ARG A 341 36.85 -24.47 34.28
N ILE A 342 35.85 -23.95 33.57
CA ILE A 342 35.51 -22.52 33.57
C ILE A 342 35.00 -22.09 34.95
N ARG A 343 34.11 -22.89 35.58
CA ARG A 343 33.63 -22.60 36.94
C ARG A 343 34.71 -22.67 38.00
N ARG A 344 35.63 -23.63 37.90
CA ARG A 344 36.81 -23.69 38.78
C ARG A 344 37.66 -22.41 38.68
N LYS A 345 37.66 -21.75 37.51
CA LYS A 345 38.44 -20.53 37.27
C LYS A 345 37.75 -19.24 37.72
N PHE A 346 36.42 -19.21 37.82
CA PHE A 346 35.64 -17.98 38.05
C PHE A 346 34.60 -18.03 39.18
N GLY A 347 34.28 -19.21 39.73
CA GLY A 347 33.27 -19.39 40.78
C GLY A 347 33.89 -19.62 42.16
N PRO A 348 33.34 -19.04 43.24
CA PRO A 348 33.89 -19.20 44.58
C PRO A 348 33.63 -20.58 45.21
N ASN A 349 32.80 -21.43 44.59
CA ASN A 349 32.51 -22.77 45.11
C ASN A 349 32.25 -23.77 43.98
N ILE A 350 32.96 -24.91 44.00
CA ILE A 350 32.87 -25.97 42.99
C ILE A 350 31.87 -27.02 43.50
N ARG A 351 30.87 -27.39 42.68
CA ARG A 351 29.91 -28.45 43.03
C ARG A 351 30.60 -29.82 43.01
N TYR A 352 30.17 -30.72 43.89
CA TYR A 352 30.68 -32.08 44.02
C TYR A 352 30.66 -32.86 42.68
N ASP A 353 29.57 -32.72 41.91
CA ASP A 353 29.43 -33.31 40.58
C ASP A 353 30.52 -32.83 39.59
N ASP A 354 30.95 -31.57 39.70
CA ASP A 354 32.00 -30.97 38.88
C ASP A 354 33.41 -31.43 39.33
N MET A 355 33.59 -31.85 40.60
CA MET A 355 34.85 -32.43 41.10
C MET A 355 35.08 -33.85 40.54
N ILE A 356 34.05 -34.70 40.58
CA ILE A 356 34.12 -36.08 40.06
C ILE A 356 34.51 -36.09 38.58
N LEU A 357 33.95 -35.17 37.78
CA LEU A 357 34.22 -35.06 36.34
C LEU A 357 35.67 -34.63 36.01
N LEU A 358 36.35 -33.95 36.93
CA LEU A 358 37.73 -33.49 36.79
C LEU A 358 38.74 -34.51 37.33
N ASP A 359 38.34 -35.32 38.31
CA ASP A 359 39.19 -36.36 38.92
C ASP A 359 39.31 -37.59 38.00
N ASP A 360 38.24 -37.91 37.26
CA ASP A 360 38.16 -39.02 36.29
C ASP A 360 38.88 -38.73 34.95
N SER A 361 39.65 -37.63 34.86
CA SER A 361 40.55 -37.32 33.73
C SER A 361 42.01 -37.42 34.14
N SER A 362 42.41 -38.55 34.71
CA SER A 362 43.83 -38.92 34.78
C SER A 362 44.35 -39.09 33.35
N ASP A 363 44.99 -38.04 32.84
CA ASP A 363 45.72 -38.01 31.58
C ASP A 363 46.73 -39.18 31.52
N SER A 364 46.33 -40.26 30.85
CA SER A 364 47.24 -41.29 30.38
C SER A 364 47.68 -40.95 28.96
N SER A 365 48.81 -40.24 28.80
CA SER A 365 49.81 -40.54 27.75
C SER A 365 51.04 -39.59 27.78
N PHE A 366 52.11 -40.13 28.37
CA PHE A 366 53.47 -40.27 27.82
C PHE A 366 54.55 -39.17 27.97
N SER A 367 55.63 -39.62 28.63
CA SER A 367 57.07 -39.35 28.40
C SER A 367 57.74 -38.11 29.01
N GLY A 368 58.62 -38.37 29.99
CA GLY A 368 59.70 -37.48 30.41
C GLY A 368 60.44 -38.03 31.62
N SER A 369 61.49 -38.80 31.37
CA SER A 369 62.46 -39.37 32.32
C SER A 369 63.12 -38.32 33.24
N ASN A 370 63.22 -38.61 34.55
CA ASN A 370 64.50 -38.77 35.27
C ASN A 370 64.35 -38.80 36.81
N GLU A 371 64.99 -39.82 37.39
CA GLU A 371 65.80 -39.81 38.62
C GLU A 371 65.17 -39.59 40.02
N SER A 372 65.22 -40.68 40.79
CA SER A 372 65.67 -40.82 42.19
C SER A 372 65.16 -39.87 43.27
N LEU A 373 64.54 -40.42 44.32
CA LEU A 373 65.23 -40.73 45.57
C LEU A 373 64.30 -41.43 46.59
N TYR A 374 64.87 -42.44 47.24
CA TYR A 374 64.30 -43.20 48.35
C TYR A 374 64.11 -42.33 49.61
N SER A 375 63.05 -42.56 50.39
CA SER A 375 63.19 -43.14 51.75
C SER A 375 61.83 -43.39 52.40
N ILE A 376 61.57 -44.64 52.74
CA ILE A 376 60.63 -45.02 53.80
C ILE A 376 61.50 -45.16 55.05
N SER A 377 61.17 -44.42 56.11
CA SER A 377 61.64 -44.72 57.45
C SER A 377 60.41 -44.88 58.35
N TYR A 378 60.20 -46.11 58.81
CA TYR A 378 59.47 -46.38 60.04
C TYR A 378 60.49 -46.38 61.17
N LEU A 379 60.13 -45.87 62.35
CA LEU A 379 60.35 -46.52 63.64
C LEU A 379 59.64 -45.71 64.76
N PRO A 380 59.39 -46.32 65.94
CA PRO A 380 58.14 -46.19 66.67
C PRO A 380 58.31 -45.56 68.06
N LEU A 381 57.19 -45.20 68.67
CA LEU A 381 56.76 -45.62 70.01
C LEU A 381 55.27 -45.31 70.20
#